data_AF-A0A847IEK6-F1
#
_entry.id   AF-A0A847IEK6-F1
#
_cell.length_a   1.000
_cell.length_b   1.000
_cell.length_c   1.000
_cell.angle_alpha   90.00
_cell.angle_beta   90.00
_cell.angle_gamma   90.00
#
_symmetry.space_group_name_H-M   'P 1'
#
loop_
_entity.id
_entity.type
_entity.pdbx_description
1 polymer ?
#
loop_
_entity_poly.entity_id
_entity_poly.type
_entity_poly.pdbx_seq_one_letter_code
_entity_poly.pdbx_strand_id
1 'polypeptide(L)'
;IGVDLDEAERLLARNSGWMELSVVNSAHILCVSGERGAVLGLIAALEAEGKFAKEIRVAYPAHTSIVSKFSDTLKTAFDAHGMTEFFASPQIPCIGATLGEAIEPTMRVRDYWFWNLRNRVRFDRAVTAAADDGADVFIEIAEHPTLVLALSETLAQHAGTTILGTRRRECTDHGLFTRNVLAVAAADAGFDWSGWAVPGRVKGLPLEGFPNSVMRRTHLWARHDAGAGDRINRPGWAAPRTDHDVRVLETVWQRPASRKLVAPQRIAVLAPEGADHELAAAICETAPQHGAVAWQLPVGGADIGPMDAALLLLPASTGDVEADVAGLLADSGWRGGLAELPATIWVVTTGAETVSDDDLPDAAQAANVAGLRCLAIENAGVRLAQLDLPAGGSADDVLSAVHIAGESAVAIRDGAVFVKRLAPVENPVAEAPDLSHVVITGGTGQIGLVMAERFARDGARRITLLSRSGGGEPAQRTAARVANRFGVDVEIRRCDLTDETSVAAAAADLLPVSLLVHAALDYVDRPLAEITG
;
A
#
# COMPACT_ATOMS: atom_id res chain seq x y z
N ILE A 1 22.51 -18.55 4.50
CA ILE A 1 21.64 -19.63 4.97
C ILE A 1 20.58 -19.90 3.91
N GLY A 2 20.25 -21.18 3.71
CA GLY A 2 19.32 -21.66 2.69
C GLY A 2 17.95 -21.97 3.29
N VAL A 3 17.25 -20.93 3.74
CA VAL A 3 15.91 -20.97 4.33
C VAL A 3 15.11 -19.78 3.83
N ASP A 4 13.78 -19.84 3.93
CA ASP A 4 12.92 -18.69 3.63
C ASP A 4 13.02 -17.60 4.72
N LEU A 5 12.45 -16.43 4.41
CA LEU A 5 12.50 -15.26 5.29
C LEU A 5 11.79 -15.50 6.64
N ASP A 6 10.60 -16.09 6.61
CA ASP A 6 9.78 -16.33 7.81
C ASP A 6 10.45 -17.35 8.74
N GLU A 7 11.09 -18.37 8.17
CA GLU A 7 11.90 -19.32 8.91
C GLU A 7 13.15 -18.65 9.49
N ALA A 8 13.87 -17.83 8.72
CA ALA A 8 15.02 -17.10 9.22
C ALA A 8 14.67 -16.20 10.41
N GLU A 9 13.56 -15.46 10.34
CA GLU A 9 13.08 -14.59 11.42
C GLU A 9 12.67 -15.39 12.66
N ARG A 10 11.99 -16.53 12.50
CA ARG A 10 11.68 -17.45 13.61
C ARG A 10 12.93 -18.02 14.27
N LEU A 11 13.96 -18.37 13.48
CA LEU A 11 15.22 -18.87 14.00
C LEU A 11 15.97 -17.80 14.77
N LEU A 12 15.98 -16.56 14.28
CA LEU A 12 16.59 -15.42 14.98
C LEU A 12 15.92 -15.18 16.34
N ALA A 13 14.59 -15.19 16.40
CA ALA A 13 13.83 -14.98 17.64
C ALA A 13 14.08 -16.06 18.71
N ARG A 14 14.46 -17.29 18.32
CA ARG A 14 14.71 -18.41 19.24
C ARG A 14 16.14 -18.47 19.79
N ASN A 15 17.06 -17.71 19.21
CA ASN A 15 18.46 -17.71 19.63
C ASN A 15 18.72 -16.65 20.71
N SER A 16 19.52 -16.99 21.72
CA SER A 16 19.83 -16.09 22.85
C SER A 16 21.00 -15.13 22.59
N GLY A 17 21.81 -15.38 21.55
CA GLY A 17 22.92 -14.52 21.15
C GLY A 17 22.50 -13.48 20.10
N TRP A 18 23.18 -12.33 20.07
CA TRP A 18 22.82 -11.24 19.14
C TRP A 18 23.17 -11.61 17.69
N MET A 19 22.14 -11.59 16.83
CA MET A 19 22.24 -11.78 15.40
C MET A 19 21.10 -11.03 14.71
N GLU A 20 21.36 -10.51 13.51
CA GLU A 20 20.35 -9.85 12.68
C GLU A 20 20.45 -10.34 11.24
N LEU A 21 19.30 -10.44 10.57
CA LEU A 21 19.24 -10.70 9.14
C LEU A 21 19.80 -9.48 8.39
N SER A 22 20.94 -9.68 7.72
CA SER A 22 21.79 -8.63 7.17
C SER A 22 21.72 -8.51 5.66
N VAL A 23 21.43 -9.61 4.94
CA VAL A 23 21.26 -9.61 3.48
C VAL A 23 20.12 -10.55 3.06
N VAL A 24 19.32 -10.10 2.10
CA VAL A 24 18.32 -10.89 1.36
C VAL A 24 18.72 -10.81 -0.11
N ASN A 25 19.38 -11.86 -0.62
CA ASN A 25 19.74 -11.92 -2.04
C ASN A 25 18.58 -12.43 -2.89
N SER A 26 17.84 -13.39 -2.37
CA SER A 26 16.63 -13.96 -2.98
C SER A 26 15.81 -14.67 -1.91
N ALA A 27 14.68 -15.28 -2.29
CA ALA A 27 13.74 -15.92 -1.36
C ALA A 27 14.40 -16.94 -0.41
N HIS A 28 15.41 -17.68 -0.90
CA HIS A 28 16.10 -18.70 -0.10
C HIS A 28 17.61 -18.48 0.02
N ILE A 29 18.13 -17.31 -0.33
CA ILE A 29 19.56 -16.98 -0.21
C ILE A 29 19.72 -15.76 0.70
N LEU A 30 19.91 -16.04 1.99
CA LEU A 30 19.94 -15.02 3.04
C LEU A 30 21.31 -14.98 3.75
N CYS A 31 21.69 -13.83 4.32
CA CYS A 31 22.84 -13.72 5.24
C CYS A 31 22.41 -13.17 6.60
N VAL A 32 22.96 -13.75 7.65
CA VAL A 32 22.80 -13.28 9.02
C VAL A 32 24.17 -12.79 9.50
N SER A 33 24.19 -11.64 10.16
CA SER A 33 25.38 -11.04 10.76
C SER A 33 25.15 -10.89 12.26
N GLY A 34 26.17 -11.17 13.07
CA GLY A 34 26.00 -11.15 14.53
C GLY A 34 27.26 -11.51 15.28
N GLU A 35 27.10 -11.84 16.55
CA GLU A 35 28.16 -12.43 17.36
C GLU A 35 28.56 -13.78 16.77
N ARG A 36 29.87 -14.01 16.64
CA ARG A 36 30.40 -15.21 15.99
C ARG A 36 29.90 -16.51 16.63
N GLY A 37 29.80 -16.56 17.95
CA GLY A 37 29.30 -17.73 18.67
C GLY A 37 27.85 -18.05 18.32
N ALA A 38 27.00 -17.03 18.26
CA ALA A 38 25.59 -17.16 17.88
C ALA A 38 25.45 -17.62 16.43
N VAL A 39 26.19 -17.00 15.50
CA VAL A 39 26.18 -17.36 14.07
C VAL A 39 26.64 -18.80 13.84
N LEU A 40 27.70 -19.24 14.53
CA LEU A 40 28.16 -20.64 14.44
C LEU A 40 27.15 -21.62 15.04
N GLY A 41 26.45 -21.24 16.11
CA GLY A 41 25.35 -22.01 16.68
C GLY A 41 24.19 -22.19 15.69
N LEU A 42 23.79 -21.11 15.01
CA LEU A 42 22.77 -21.15 13.96
C LEU A 42 23.19 -22.03 12.78
N ILE A 43 24.44 -21.92 12.33
CA ILE A 43 24.98 -22.77 11.26
C ILE A 43 24.88 -24.25 11.65
N ALA A 44 25.34 -24.60 12.86
CA ALA A 44 25.29 -25.99 13.33
C ALA A 44 23.86 -26.53 13.44
N ALA A 45 22.90 -25.70 13.89
CA ALA A 45 21.49 -26.08 13.95
C ALA A 45 20.92 -26.36 12.55
N LEU A 46 21.16 -25.48 11.59
CA LEU A 46 20.71 -25.65 10.20
C LEU A 46 21.36 -26.86 9.53
N GLU A 47 22.66 -27.08 9.73
CA GLU A 47 23.37 -28.25 9.20
C GLU A 47 22.83 -29.56 9.78
N ALA A 48 22.46 -29.58 11.07
CA ALA A 48 21.83 -30.74 11.71
C ALA A 48 20.44 -31.07 11.12
N GLU A 49 19.74 -30.06 10.60
CA GLU A 49 18.48 -30.21 9.87
C GLU A 49 18.66 -30.49 8.36
N GLY A 50 19.91 -30.61 7.88
CA GLY A 50 20.22 -30.85 6.47
C GLY A 50 20.05 -29.62 5.57
N LYS A 51 19.96 -28.42 6.15
CA LYS A 51 19.82 -27.14 5.43
C LYS A 51 21.19 -26.52 5.17
N PHE A 52 21.31 -25.80 4.05
CA PHE A 52 22.58 -25.16 3.69
C PHE A 52 22.87 -23.95 4.61
N ALA A 53 24.01 -23.98 5.29
CA ALA A 53 24.53 -22.84 6.04
C ALA A 53 26.05 -22.80 5.91
N LYS A 54 26.64 -21.60 5.89
CA LYS A 54 28.09 -21.43 5.75
C LYS A 54 28.55 -20.13 6.39
N GLU A 55 29.65 -20.17 7.14
CA GLU A 55 30.30 -18.98 7.70
C GLU A 55 30.93 -18.15 6.57
N ILE A 56 30.61 -16.85 6.53
CA ILE A 56 31.33 -15.85 5.75
C ILE A 56 32.21 -15.07 6.72
N ARG A 57 33.53 -15.11 6.51
CA ARG A 57 34.48 -14.43 7.39
C ARG A 57 34.64 -12.98 6.98
N VAL A 58 33.94 -12.11 7.70
CA VAL A 58 34.08 -10.66 7.64
C VAL A 58 34.57 -10.13 8.98
N ALA A 59 35.31 -9.03 8.97
CA ALA A 59 35.95 -8.48 10.18
C ALA A 59 34.95 -7.87 11.17
N TYR A 60 33.75 -7.51 10.72
CA TYR A 60 32.71 -6.89 11.53
C TYR A 60 31.31 -7.21 10.97
N PRO A 61 30.25 -7.17 11.80
CA PRO A 61 28.87 -7.49 11.40
C PRO A 61 28.20 -6.31 10.65
N ALA A 62 28.60 -6.08 9.40
CA ALA A 62 27.97 -5.09 8.52
C ALA A 62 26.47 -5.37 8.31
N HIS A 63 25.72 -4.33 7.92
CA HIS A 63 24.29 -4.38 7.62
C HIS A 63 23.41 -4.77 8.82
N THR A 64 23.79 -4.29 10.00
CA THR A 64 23.10 -4.53 11.28
C THR A 64 23.01 -3.27 12.14
N SER A 65 22.20 -3.33 13.19
CA SER A 65 21.97 -2.22 14.13
C SER A 65 23.22 -1.68 14.81
N ILE A 66 24.23 -2.50 15.01
CA ILE A 66 25.45 -2.10 15.70
C ILE A 66 26.21 -0.98 14.97
N VAL A 67 26.05 -0.88 13.65
CA VAL A 67 26.68 0.16 12.83
C VAL A 67 26.21 1.56 13.25
N SER A 68 24.99 1.70 13.80
CA SER A 68 24.49 2.99 14.30
C SER A 68 25.38 3.60 15.38
N LYS A 69 26.04 2.76 16.20
CA LYS A 69 26.96 3.22 17.25
C LYS A 69 28.17 3.98 16.70
N PHE A 70 28.47 3.81 15.42
CA PHE A 70 29.61 4.43 14.74
C PHE A 70 29.18 5.52 13.74
N SER A 71 27.91 5.96 13.77
CA SER A 71 27.37 6.98 12.86
C SER A 71 28.27 8.22 12.76
N ASP A 72 28.60 8.83 13.90
CA ASP A 72 29.34 10.10 13.90
C ASP A 72 30.79 9.92 13.42
N THR A 73 31.42 8.81 13.78
CA THR A 73 32.76 8.46 13.30
C THR A 73 32.77 8.24 11.78
N LEU A 74 31.78 7.51 11.25
CA LEU A 74 31.66 7.24 9.82
C LEU A 74 31.35 8.51 9.03
N LYS A 75 30.40 9.33 9.51
CA LYS A 75 30.06 10.62 8.89
C LYS A 75 31.26 11.56 8.87
N THR A 76 32.01 11.64 9.96
CA THR A 76 33.26 12.42 10.01
C THR A 76 34.28 11.93 8.98
N ALA A 77 34.44 10.61 8.84
CA ALA A 77 35.34 10.03 7.84
C ALA A 77 34.87 10.31 6.41
N PHE A 78 33.57 10.21 6.13
CA PHE A 78 32.99 10.54 4.84
C PHE A 78 33.20 12.02 4.47
N ASP A 79 33.01 12.92 5.44
CA ASP A 79 33.26 14.34 5.26
C ASP A 79 34.74 14.62 4.95
N ALA A 80 35.66 13.93 5.63
CA ALA A 80 37.10 14.04 5.36
C ALA A 80 37.49 13.52 3.95
N HIS A 81 36.70 12.61 3.37
CA HIS A 81 36.86 12.13 2.01
C HIS A 81 36.05 12.92 0.97
N GLY A 82 35.41 14.04 1.37
CA GLY A 82 34.69 14.92 0.46
C GLY A 82 33.31 14.41 0.03
N MET A 83 32.73 13.43 0.72
CA MET A 83 31.44 12.81 0.36
C MET A 83 30.22 13.63 0.82
N THR A 84 30.32 14.95 0.85
CA THR A 84 29.30 15.86 1.39
C THR A 84 28.24 16.27 0.38
N GLU A 85 28.45 15.93 -0.89
CA GLU A 85 27.59 16.28 -2.02
C GLU A 85 26.32 15.41 -2.11
N PHE A 86 25.40 15.86 -2.94
CA PHE A 86 24.21 15.11 -3.33
C PHE A 86 24.53 14.25 -4.56
N PHE A 87 23.78 13.17 -4.75
CA PHE A 87 23.89 12.41 -5.99
C PHE A 87 23.53 13.29 -7.19
N ALA A 88 24.32 13.20 -8.26
CA ALA A 88 23.97 13.83 -9.52
C ALA A 88 22.79 13.09 -10.16
N SER A 89 22.00 13.78 -11.00
CA SER A 89 21.02 13.12 -11.86
C SER A 89 21.74 12.13 -12.77
N PRO A 90 21.51 10.81 -12.60
CA PRO A 90 22.36 9.83 -13.23
C PRO A 90 21.95 9.62 -14.69
N GLN A 91 22.93 9.54 -15.59
CA GLN A 91 22.68 9.17 -16.99
C GLN A 91 22.24 7.70 -17.14
N ILE A 92 22.61 6.87 -16.16
CA ILE A 92 22.23 5.46 -16.05
C ILE A 92 21.55 5.29 -14.69
N PRO A 93 20.27 4.91 -14.63
CA PRO A 93 19.57 4.69 -13.35
C PRO A 93 20.39 3.78 -12.43
N CYS A 94 20.60 4.22 -11.18
CA CYS A 94 21.32 3.45 -10.19
C CYS A 94 20.32 2.94 -9.15
N ILE A 95 20.12 1.62 -9.09
CA ILE A 95 19.20 0.99 -8.14
C ILE A 95 19.99 0.47 -6.95
N GLY A 96 19.68 1.00 -5.77
CA GLY A 96 20.38 0.69 -4.53
C GLY A 96 19.73 -0.44 -3.77
N ALA A 97 20.49 -1.50 -3.45
CA ALA A 97 20.00 -2.59 -2.60
C ALA A 97 19.73 -2.17 -1.15
N THR A 98 20.16 -0.98 -0.72
CA THR A 98 19.82 -0.40 0.59
C THR A 98 18.34 -0.11 0.73
N LEU A 99 17.73 0.46 -0.32
CA LEU A 99 16.33 0.88 -0.34
C LEU A 99 15.48 -0.06 -1.22
N GLY A 100 16.13 -0.82 -2.11
CA GLY A 100 15.47 -1.67 -3.10
C GLY A 100 14.84 -0.86 -4.23
N GLU A 101 15.34 0.35 -4.50
CA GLU A 101 14.81 1.29 -5.48
C GLU A 101 15.91 2.21 -6.03
N ALA A 102 15.55 3.08 -6.98
CA ALA A 102 16.46 4.06 -7.57
C ALA A 102 17.04 5.02 -6.51
N ILE A 103 18.33 5.33 -6.62
CA ILE A 103 19.00 6.34 -5.81
C ILE A 103 18.62 7.72 -6.37
N GLU A 104 17.96 8.54 -5.56
CA GLU A 104 17.49 9.85 -6.00
C GLU A 104 18.58 10.94 -5.91
N PRO A 105 18.57 11.94 -6.82
CA PRO A 105 19.50 13.07 -6.77
C PRO A 105 19.31 13.98 -5.53
N THR A 106 18.20 13.83 -4.82
CA THR A 106 17.90 14.53 -3.57
C THR A 106 18.63 13.93 -2.36
N MET A 107 19.22 12.75 -2.50
CA MET A 107 19.93 12.07 -1.42
C MET A 107 21.37 12.57 -1.30
N ARG A 108 21.83 12.80 -0.06
CA ARG A 108 23.25 13.07 0.21
C ARG A 108 24.05 11.79 0.11
N VAL A 109 25.19 11.86 -0.58
CA VAL A 109 26.10 10.73 -0.80
C VAL A 109 26.51 10.11 0.55
N ARG A 110 26.96 10.94 1.50
CA ARG A 110 27.23 10.54 2.89
C ARG A 110 26.12 9.73 3.55
N ASP A 111 24.88 10.22 3.47
CA ASP A 111 23.75 9.65 4.21
C ASP A 111 23.38 8.29 3.61
N TYR A 112 23.37 8.18 2.28
CA TYR A 112 23.14 6.92 1.58
C TYR A 112 24.21 5.86 1.90
N TRP A 113 25.50 6.22 1.88
CA TRP A 113 26.56 5.24 2.17
C TRP A 113 26.57 4.80 3.64
N PHE A 114 26.17 5.68 4.56
CA PHE A 114 25.90 5.26 5.93
C PHE A 114 24.74 4.26 5.99
N TRP A 115 23.60 4.56 5.34
CA TRP A 115 22.47 3.64 5.28
C TRP A 115 22.82 2.31 4.60
N ASN A 116 23.63 2.33 3.55
CA ASN A 116 24.09 1.13 2.86
C ASN A 116 24.84 0.19 3.81
N LEU A 117 25.72 0.73 4.65
CA LEU A 117 26.46 -0.06 5.62
C LEU A 117 25.62 -0.51 6.81
N ARG A 118 24.62 0.28 7.20
CA ARG A 118 23.79 0.09 8.39
C ARG A 118 22.57 -0.80 8.15
N ASN A 119 21.92 -0.65 7.01
CA ASN A 119 20.65 -1.30 6.72
C ASN A 119 20.88 -2.68 6.11
N ARG A 120 19.87 -3.54 6.25
CA ARG A 120 19.80 -4.83 5.56
C ARG A 120 19.88 -4.61 4.06
N VAL A 121 20.71 -5.40 3.38
CA VAL A 121 20.80 -5.39 1.92
C VAL A 121 19.62 -6.16 1.33
N ARG A 122 18.80 -5.50 0.52
CA ARG A 122 17.64 -6.03 -0.20
C ARG A 122 17.94 -6.14 -1.69
N PHE A 123 18.88 -7.02 -2.02
CA PHE A 123 19.27 -7.27 -3.41
C PHE A 123 18.12 -7.88 -4.21
N ASP A 124 17.31 -8.73 -3.57
CA ASP A 124 16.03 -9.23 -4.09
C ASP A 124 15.16 -8.11 -4.66
N ARG A 125 14.94 -7.05 -3.87
CA ARG A 125 14.09 -5.92 -4.27
C ARG A 125 14.72 -5.08 -5.36
N ALA A 126 16.03 -4.84 -5.31
CA ALA A 126 16.72 -4.10 -6.36
C ALA A 126 16.63 -4.80 -7.72
N VAL A 127 16.71 -6.13 -7.74
CA VAL A 127 16.55 -6.94 -8.96
C VAL A 127 15.11 -6.88 -9.47
N THR A 128 14.12 -7.02 -8.60
CA THR A 128 12.71 -6.88 -8.97
C THR A 128 12.40 -5.49 -9.53
N ALA A 129 12.86 -4.43 -8.86
CA ALA A 129 12.65 -3.06 -9.33
C ALA A 129 13.26 -2.83 -10.73
N ALA A 130 14.46 -3.36 -10.99
CA ALA A 130 15.08 -3.28 -12.31
C ALA A 130 14.26 -4.02 -13.37
N ALA A 131 13.73 -5.21 -13.06
CA ALA A 131 12.90 -5.98 -13.98
C ALA A 131 11.55 -5.29 -14.25
N ASP A 132 10.92 -4.73 -13.23
CA ASP A 132 9.68 -3.96 -13.33
C ASP A 132 9.87 -2.70 -14.19
N ASP A 133 11.04 -2.06 -14.13
CA ASP A 133 11.45 -0.94 -14.98
C ASP A 133 11.83 -1.36 -16.42
N GLY A 134 11.71 -2.65 -16.75
CA GLY A 134 11.88 -3.18 -18.10
C GLY A 134 13.26 -3.75 -18.40
N ALA A 135 14.14 -3.94 -17.40
CA ALA A 135 15.40 -4.63 -17.61
C ALA A 135 15.17 -6.13 -17.91
N ASP A 136 15.70 -6.58 -19.04
CA ASP A 136 15.61 -7.97 -19.52
C ASP A 136 16.97 -8.69 -19.55
N VAL A 137 18.09 -7.96 -19.42
CA VAL A 137 19.44 -8.51 -19.38
C VAL A 137 20.16 -8.10 -18.09
N PHE A 138 20.53 -9.09 -17.28
CA PHE A 138 21.23 -8.92 -16.01
C PHE A 138 22.65 -9.45 -16.10
N ILE A 139 23.65 -8.58 -15.89
CA ILE A 139 25.07 -8.92 -16.00
C ILE A 139 25.75 -8.75 -14.65
N GLU A 140 26.17 -9.86 -14.03
CA GLU A 140 27.00 -9.84 -12.83
C GLU A 140 28.47 -9.55 -13.19
N ILE A 141 28.92 -8.35 -12.86
CA ILE A 141 30.30 -7.90 -13.06
C ILE A 141 31.14 -8.30 -11.85
N ALA A 142 31.73 -9.50 -11.91
CA ALA A 142 32.56 -10.04 -10.84
C ALA A 142 33.67 -10.94 -11.38
N GLU A 143 34.77 -11.10 -10.61
CA GLU A 143 35.81 -12.09 -10.95
C GLU A 143 35.26 -13.52 -10.95
N HIS A 144 34.24 -13.78 -10.14
CA HIS A 144 33.49 -15.02 -10.09
C HIS A 144 32.04 -14.72 -9.67
N PRO A 145 31.02 -15.21 -10.42
CA PRO A 145 29.63 -14.93 -10.11
C PRO A 145 29.22 -15.64 -8.83
N THR A 146 28.68 -14.87 -7.90
CA THR A 146 28.12 -15.34 -6.63
C THR A 146 26.62 -15.05 -6.51
N LEU A 147 26.07 -14.16 -7.36
CA LEU A 147 24.68 -13.71 -7.32
C LEU A 147 23.82 -14.28 -8.45
N VAL A 148 24.39 -14.93 -9.46
CA VAL A 148 23.63 -15.57 -10.57
C VAL A 148 22.48 -16.48 -10.07
N LEU A 149 22.69 -17.25 -9.01
CA LEU A 149 21.63 -18.10 -8.44
C LEU A 149 20.50 -17.27 -7.83
N ALA A 150 20.84 -16.21 -7.09
CA ALA A 150 19.88 -15.29 -6.50
C ALA A 150 19.09 -14.54 -7.57
N LEU A 151 19.77 -14.06 -8.62
CA LEU A 151 19.14 -13.47 -9.80
C LEU A 151 18.15 -14.45 -10.45
N SER A 152 18.55 -15.71 -10.63
CA SER A 152 17.71 -16.73 -11.27
C SER A 152 16.46 -17.05 -10.45
N GLU A 153 16.60 -17.12 -9.13
CA GLU A 153 15.46 -17.35 -8.22
C GLU A 153 14.49 -16.17 -8.23
N THR A 154 15.00 -14.93 -8.10
CA THR A 154 14.18 -13.72 -8.07
C THR A 154 13.48 -13.47 -9.41
N LEU A 155 14.13 -13.77 -10.54
CA LEU A 155 13.61 -13.54 -11.88
C LEU A 155 12.83 -14.72 -12.46
N ALA A 156 12.60 -15.80 -11.70
CA ALA A 156 11.92 -17.00 -12.20
C ALA A 156 10.52 -16.75 -12.80
N GLN A 157 9.83 -15.70 -12.34
CA GLN A 157 8.51 -15.28 -12.84
C GLN A 157 8.59 -14.25 -13.99
N HIS A 158 9.78 -13.76 -14.32
CA HIS A 158 9.99 -12.76 -15.37
C HIS A 158 10.40 -13.46 -16.67
N ALA A 159 9.43 -13.62 -17.57
CA ALA A 159 9.67 -14.24 -18.87
C ALA A 159 10.63 -13.40 -19.72
N GLY A 160 11.51 -14.06 -20.48
CA GLY A 160 12.42 -13.39 -21.43
C GLY A 160 13.70 -12.81 -20.81
N THR A 161 13.97 -13.05 -19.54
CA THR A 161 15.19 -12.53 -18.88
C THR A 161 16.44 -13.34 -19.20
N THR A 162 17.56 -12.64 -19.39
CA THR A 162 18.89 -13.21 -19.64
C THR A 162 19.84 -12.86 -18.50
N ILE A 163 20.43 -13.87 -17.86
CA ILE A 163 21.36 -13.69 -16.73
C ILE A 163 22.76 -14.17 -17.12
N LEU A 164 23.75 -13.27 -17.02
CA LEU A 164 25.13 -13.51 -17.42
C LEU A 164 26.10 -13.11 -16.31
N GLY A 165 27.24 -13.77 -16.23
CA GLY A 165 28.37 -13.33 -15.39
C GLY A 165 29.57 -12.97 -16.27
N THR A 166 30.43 -12.05 -15.85
CA THR A 166 31.55 -11.60 -16.70
C THR A 166 32.74 -12.56 -16.73
N ARG A 167 33.02 -13.29 -15.63
CA ARG A 167 34.18 -14.17 -15.53
C ARG A 167 33.92 -15.37 -14.61
N ARG A 168 34.69 -16.46 -14.75
CA ARG A 168 34.76 -17.56 -13.76
C ARG A 168 36.22 -17.77 -13.36
N ARG A 169 36.44 -18.30 -12.15
CA ARG A 169 37.77 -18.45 -11.55
C ARG A 169 38.68 -19.37 -12.37
N GLU A 170 38.08 -20.34 -13.05
CA GLU A 170 38.77 -21.36 -13.85
C GLU A 170 39.06 -20.90 -15.29
N CYS A 171 38.56 -19.74 -15.73
CA CYS A 171 38.74 -19.26 -17.10
C CYS A 171 40.17 -18.75 -17.34
N THR A 172 40.84 -19.32 -18.34
CA THR A 172 42.20 -18.95 -18.78
C THR A 172 42.22 -18.07 -20.04
N ASP A 173 41.06 -17.83 -20.67
CA ASP A 173 40.92 -17.04 -21.89
C ASP A 173 39.68 -16.11 -21.84
N HIS A 174 39.46 -15.37 -22.93
CA HIS A 174 38.32 -14.46 -23.08
C HIS A 174 37.07 -15.12 -23.68
N GLY A 175 37.07 -16.44 -23.90
CA GLY A 175 35.98 -17.12 -24.61
C GLY A 175 34.62 -16.98 -23.93
N LEU A 176 34.59 -17.04 -22.59
CA LEU A 176 33.38 -16.81 -21.80
C LEU A 176 32.86 -15.37 -21.98
N PHE A 177 33.76 -14.38 -21.90
CA PHE A 177 33.42 -12.98 -22.08
C PHE A 177 32.86 -12.72 -23.48
N THR A 178 33.55 -13.19 -24.53
CA THR A 178 33.07 -13.06 -25.92
C THR A 178 31.71 -13.71 -26.12
N ARG A 179 31.50 -14.92 -25.60
CA ARG A 179 30.19 -15.60 -25.69
C ARG A 179 29.09 -14.79 -25.01
N ASN A 180 29.37 -14.19 -23.86
CA ASN A 180 28.38 -13.43 -23.12
C ASN A 180 28.05 -12.10 -23.81
N VAL A 181 29.03 -11.43 -24.43
CA VAL A 181 28.78 -10.26 -25.30
C VAL A 181 27.86 -10.64 -26.46
N LEU A 182 28.09 -11.78 -27.11
CA LEU A 182 27.23 -12.26 -28.19
C LEU A 182 25.81 -12.58 -27.70
N ALA A 183 25.66 -13.08 -26.47
CA ALA A 183 24.35 -13.31 -25.87
C ALA A 183 23.59 -11.99 -25.64
N VAL A 184 24.26 -10.95 -25.14
CA VAL A 184 23.69 -9.60 -25.03
C VAL A 184 23.27 -9.08 -26.40
N ALA A 185 24.15 -9.15 -27.41
CA ALA A 185 23.87 -8.66 -28.75
C ALA A 185 22.78 -9.45 -29.49
N ALA A 186 22.54 -10.71 -29.12
CA ALA A 186 21.44 -11.51 -29.65
C ALA A 186 20.09 -11.15 -28.99
N ALA A 187 20.11 -10.64 -27.75
CA ALA A 187 18.93 -10.17 -27.04
C ALA A 187 18.57 -8.73 -27.41
N ASP A 188 19.56 -7.89 -27.74
CA ASP A 188 19.37 -6.48 -28.08
C ASP A 188 19.51 -6.22 -29.59
N ALA A 189 18.38 -5.97 -30.27
CA ALA A 189 18.35 -5.62 -31.69
C ALA A 189 19.03 -4.27 -32.01
N GLY A 190 19.22 -3.41 -31.01
CA GLY A 190 19.89 -2.12 -31.10
C GLY A 190 21.38 -2.16 -30.75
N PHE A 191 21.96 -3.33 -30.48
CA PHE A 191 23.35 -3.46 -30.03
C PHE A 191 24.33 -2.76 -30.97
N ASP A 192 25.08 -1.79 -30.44
CA ASP A 192 26.04 -1.01 -31.23
C ASP A 192 27.35 -1.78 -31.47
N TRP A 193 27.46 -2.36 -32.67
CA TRP A 193 28.67 -3.04 -33.12
C TRP A 193 29.83 -2.09 -33.46
N SER A 194 29.60 -0.77 -33.56
CA SER A 194 30.62 0.18 -34.00
C SER A 194 31.78 0.30 -33.00
N GLY A 195 31.50 0.21 -31.70
CA GLY A 195 32.53 0.20 -30.65
C GLY A 195 33.43 -1.04 -30.64
N TRP A 196 33.02 -2.10 -31.34
CA TRP A 196 33.76 -3.36 -31.49
C TRP A 196 34.54 -3.47 -32.80
N ALA A 197 34.39 -2.46 -33.67
CA ALA A 197 35.07 -2.41 -34.95
C ALA A 197 36.60 -2.32 -34.76
N VAL A 198 37.34 -3.18 -35.46
CA VAL A 198 38.79 -3.01 -35.60
C VAL A 198 39.04 -2.04 -36.76
N PRO A 199 39.68 -0.87 -36.53
CA PRO A 199 39.97 0.10 -37.57
C PRO A 199 40.67 -0.56 -38.77
N GLY A 200 40.22 -0.24 -39.98
CA GLY A 200 40.76 -0.82 -41.23
C GLY A 200 40.27 -2.23 -41.58
N ARG A 201 39.43 -2.86 -40.74
CA ARG A 201 38.81 -4.18 -41.04
C ARG A 201 37.30 -4.13 -41.25
N VAL A 202 36.68 -2.96 -41.09
CA VAL A 202 35.24 -2.77 -41.37
C VAL A 202 35.04 -2.64 -42.87
N LYS A 203 34.21 -3.53 -43.45
CA LYS A 203 33.76 -3.40 -44.84
C LYS A 203 32.51 -2.51 -44.89
N GLY A 204 32.44 -1.61 -45.88
CA GLY A 204 31.24 -0.81 -46.12
C GLY A 204 30.06 -1.68 -46.61
N LEU A 205 28.85 -1.27 -46.29
CA LEU A 205 27.63 -1.85 -46.85
C LEU A 205 27.39 -1.30 -48.27
N PRO A 206 26.85 -2.10 -49.22
CA PRO A 206 26.41 -3.49 -49.05
C PRO A 206 27.59 -4.49 -49.08
N LEU A 207 27.45 -5.59 -48.33
CA LEU A 207 28.42 -6.69 -48.35
C LEU A 207 28.21 -7.55 -49.61
N GLU A 208 29.08 -7.39 -50.61
CA GLU A 208 29.03 -8.23 -51.82
C GLU A 208 29.15 -9.73 -51.48
N GLY A 209 28.24 -10.53 -52.05
CA GLY A 209 28.20 -11.99 -51.84
C GLY A 209 27.60 -12.44 -50.50
N PHE A 210 27.15 -11.52 -49.65
CA PHE A 210 26.44 -11.88 -48.42
C PHE A 210 25.01 -12.33 -48.75
N PRO A 211 24.53 -13.49 -48.21
CA PRO A 211 23.21 -13.99 -48.54
C PRO A 211 22.10 -13.05 -48.02
N ASN A 212 21.03 -12.91 -48.80
CA ASN A 212 19.82 -12.20 -48.37
C ASN A 212 19.15 -12.95 -47.21
N SER A 213 18.44 -12.21 -46.35
CA SER A 213 17.62 -12.79 -45.27
C SER A 213 16.63 -13.81 -45.84
N VAL A 214 16.61 -15.01 -45.24
CA VAL A 214 15.71 -16.09 -45.66
C VAL A 214 14.32 -15.82 -45.09
N MET A 215 13.44 -15.28 -45.93
CA MET A 215 12.06 -14.99 -45.54
C MET A 215 11.22 -16.29 -45.46
N ARG A 216 10.51 -16.47 -44.34
CA ARG A 216 9.48 -17.51 -44.24
C ARG A 216 8.27 -17.09 -45.07
N ARG A 217 7.95 -17.85 -46.13
CA ARG A 217 6.81 -17.55 -47.01
C ARG A 217 5.51 -18.05 -46.38
N THR A 218 4.59 -17.13 -46.09
CA THR A 218 3.21 -17.42 -45.70
C THR A 218 2.27 -16.88 -46.77
N HIS A 219 1.33 -17.68 -47.25
CA HIS A 219 0.35 -17.22 -48.23
C HIS A 219 -0.76 -16.43 -47.51
N LEU A 220 -0.81 -15.12 -47.76
CA LEU A 220 -1.80 -14.21 -47.18
C LEU A 220 -2.63 -13.62 -48.32
N TRP A 221 -3.88 -14.08 -48.47
CA TRP A 221 -4.84 -13.56 -49.44
C TRP A 221 -6.22 -13.46 -48.79
N ALA A 222 -6.77 -12.26 -48.70
CA ALA A 222 -8.11 -12.06 -48.17
C ALA A 222 -9.15 -12.42 -49.24
N ARG A 223 -10.19 -13.14 -48.84
CA ARG A 223 -11.37 -13.33 -49.68
C ARG A 223 -12.22 -12.05 -49.64
N HIS A 224 -12.98 -11.79 -50.70
CA HIS A 224 -13.83 -10.59 -50.79
C HIS A 224 -14.92 -10.51 -49.69
N ASP A 225 -15.26 -11.63 -49.06
CA ASP A 225 -16.24 -11.78 -47.98
C ASP A 225 -15.59 -11.81 -46.59
N ALA A 226 -14.26 -11.80 -46.50
CA ALA A 226 -13.54 -11.81 -45.23
C ALA A 226 -13.84 -10.53 -44.46
N GLY A 227 -14.51 -10.66 -43.30
CA GLY A 227 -14.94 -9.53 -42.47
C GLY A 227 -16.44 -9.21 -42.52
N ALA A 228 -17.23 -9.92 -43.33
CA ALA A 228 -18.70 -9.81 -43.34
C ALA A 228 -19.30 -10.41 -42.04
N GLY A 229 -19.25 -9.63 -40.96
CA GLY A 229 -19.69 -10.02 -39.61
C GLY A 229 -18.67 -9.76 -38.51
N ASP A 230 -17.46 -9.30 -38.87
CA ASP A 230 -16.41 -8.99 -37.91
C ASP A 230 -16.70 -7.67 -37.17
N ARG A 231 -16.61 -7.68 -35.84
CA ARG A 231 -16.95 -6.55 -34.96
C ARG A 231 -16.02 -5.36 -35.18
N ILE A 232 -14.81 -5.60 -35.69
CA ILE A 232 -13.82 -4.54 -35.99
C ILE A 232 -14.30 -3.64 -37.15
N ASN A 233 -15.12 -4.16 -38.05
CA ASN A 233 -15.69 -3.40 -39.18
C ASN A 233 -17.00 -2.68 -38.85
N ARG A 234 -17.48 -2.74 -37.59
CA ARG A 234 -18.59 -1.89 -37.10
C ARG A 234 -18.00 -0.73 -36.32
N PRO A 235 -18.12 0.53 -36.79
CA PRO A 235 -17.63 1.66 -36.02
C PRO A 235 -18.38 1.75 -34.68
N GLY A 236 -17.64 1.97 -33.58
CA GLY A 236 -18.11 1.79 -32.20
C GLY A 236 -19.35 2.60 -31.78
N TRP A 237 -19.76 3.59 -32.57
CA TRP A 237 -20.98 4.38 -32.33
C TRP A 237 -22.28 3.66 -32.71
N ALA A 238 -22.22 2.55 -33.47
CA ALA A 238 -23.39 1.85 -34.00
C ALA A 238 -23.78 0.58 -33.21
N ALA A 239 -23.10 0.26 -32.11
CA ALA A 239 -23.51 -0.83 -31.22
C ALA A 239 -24.55 -0.32 -30.20
N PRO A 240 -25.70 -0.99 -30.01
CA PRO A 240 -26.55 -0.75 -28.85
C PRO A 240 -25.71 -0.98 -27.60
N ARG A 241 -25.57 0.02 -26.72
CA ARG A 241 -24.95 -0.13 -25.40
C ARG A 241 -25.92 -0.91 -24.51
N THR A 242 -25.94 -2.23 -24.67
CA THR A 242 -26.52 -3.15 -23.70
C THR A 242 -25.38 -3.87 -22.99
N ASP A 243 -25.44 -3.87 -21.65
CA ASP A 243 -24.42 -4.27 -20.67
C ASP A 243 -23.22 -3.32 -20.52
N HIS A 244 -23.35 -2.43 -19.54
CA HIS A 244 -22.23 -2.27 -18.63
C HIS A 244 -22.23 -3.54 -17.76
N ASP A 245 -21.23 -4.41 -17.91
CA ASP A 245 -20.91 -5.42 -16.91
C ASP A 245 -20.67 -4.67 -15.59
N VAL A 246 -21.72 -4.54 -14.78
CA VAL A 246 -21.61 -3.98 -13.43
C VAL A 246 -20.82 -5.00 -12.64
N ARG A 247 -19.53 -4.73 -12.48
CA ARG A 247 -18.67 -5.52 -11.60
C ARG A 247 -18.90 -5.02 -10.18
N VAL A 248 -19.45 -5.90 -9.35
CA VAL A 248 -19.53 -5.67 -7.92
C VAL A 248 -18.13 -5.92 -7.35
N LEU A 249 -17.59 -4.93 -6.66
CA LEU A 249 -16.36 -5.06 -5.91
C LEU A 249 -16.74 -5.10 -4.43
N GLU A 250 -16.12 -6.00 -3.70
CA GLU A 250 -16.19 -6.01 -2.24
C GLU A 250 -14.82 -5.67 -1.66
N THR A 251 -14.82 -5.31 -0.39
CA THR A 251 -13.58 -5.04 0.31
C THR A 251 -13.12 -6.31 1.00
N VAL A 252 -11.92 -6.78 0.67
CA VAL A 252 -11.32 -7.99 1.23
C VAL A 252 -10.07 -7.65 2.03
N TRP A 253 -9.87 -8.36 3.12
CA TRP A 253 -8.61 -8.35 3.87
C TRP A 253 -7.74 -9.52 3.39
N GLN A 254 -6.50 -9.22 3.03
CA GLN A 254 -5.55 -10.24 2.59
C GLN A 254 -4.15 -9.92 3.08
N ARG A 255 -3.27 -10.93 3.09
CA ARG A 255 -1.85 -10.70 3.42
C ARG A 255 -1.21 -9.86 2.31
N PRO A 256 -0.39 -8.85 2.65
CA PRO A 256 0.32 -8.07 1.64
C PRO A 256 1.33 -8.97 0.91
N ALA A 257 1.34 -8.93 -0.42
CA ALA A 257 2.27 -9.70 -1.25
C ALA A 257 3.74 -9.26 -1.06
N SER A 258 3.95 -7.98 -0.71
CA SER A 258 5.25 -7.45 -0.30
C SER A 258 5.05 -6.29 0.68
N ARG A 259 6.08 -6.02 1.49
CA ARG A 259 6.09 -4.90 2.45
C ARG A 259 7.23 -3.95 2.06
N LYS A 260 6.89 -2.81 1.47
CA LYS A 260 7.85 -1.71 1.31
C LYS A 260 7.85 -0.91 2.61
N LEU A 261 8.99 -0.81 3.27
CA LEU A 261 9.13 0.06 4.44
C LEU A 261 9.39 1.50 4.00
N VAL A 262 8.82 2.47 4.71
CA VAL A 262 9.09 3.90 4.53
C VAL A 262 10.37 4.32 5.24
N ALA A 263 10.90 5.49 4.87
CA ALA A 263 12.02 6.11 5.57
C ALA A 263 11.66 6.45 7.03
N PRO A 264 12.66 6.64 7.92
CA PRO A 264 12.46 7.11 9.28
C PRO A 264 11.44 8.26 9.40
N GLN A 265 10.41 8.07 10.24
CA GLN A 265 9.31 9.03 10.40
C GLN A 265 9.33 9.77 11.73
N ARG A 266 8.86 11.01 11.70
CA ARG A 266 8.49 11.83 12.86
C ARG A 266 6.98 11.69 13.09
N ILE A 267 6.59 11.11 14.22
CA ILE A 267 5.19 10.71 14.47
C ILE A 267 4.59 11.50 15.63
N ALA A 268 3.45 12.15 15.39
CA ALA A 268 2.62 12.69 16.47
C ALA A 268 1.68 11.60 17.01
N VAL A 269 1.57 11.43 18.32
CA VAL A 269 0.62 10.50 18.96
C VAL A 269 -0.45 11.31 19.69
N LEU A 270 -1.70 11.14 19.28
CA LEU A 270 -2.88 11.78 19.82
C LEU A 270 -3.70 10.73 20.56
N ALA A 271 -3.86 10.92 21.86
CA ALA A 271 -4.67 10.08 22.73
C ALA A 271 -5.74 10.98 23.40
N PRO A 272 -6.96 11.07 22.84
CA PRO A 272 -8.07 11.80 23.47
C PRO A 272 -8.46 11.17 24.81
N GLU A 273 -9.33 11.85 25.55
CA GLU A 273 -9.84 11.32 26.82
C GLU A 273 -10.47 9.93 26.62
N GLY A 274 -10.11 8.97 27.48
CA GLY A 274 -10.55 7.57 27.37
C GLY A 274 -9.73 6.68 26.42
N ALA A 275 -8.75 7.23 25.69
CA ALA A 275 -7.80 6.44 24.90
C ALA A 275 -6.75 5.73 25.77
N ASP A 276 -6.09 4.71 25.21
CA ASP A 276 -5.01 3.98 25.88
C ASP A 276 -3.71 4.81 25.93
N HIS A 277 -3.52 5.50 27.05
CA HIS A 277 -2.35 6.32 27.29
C HIS A 277 -1.09 5.51 27.61
N GLU A 278 -1.24 4.26 28.06
CA GLU A 278 -0.09 3.35 28.27
C GLU A 278 0.46 2.91 26.92
N LEU A 279 -0.40 2.56 25.97
CA LEU A 279 -0.02 2.28 24.59
C LEU A 279 0.61 3.51 23.92
N ALA A 280 0.05 4.71 24.12
CA ALA A 280 0.63 5.96 23.59
C ALA A 280 2.07 6.19 24.07
N ALA A 281 2.32 5.99 25.38
CA ALA A 281 3.65 6.11 25.96
C ALA A 281 4.60 5.02 25.42
N ALA A 282 4.14 3.77 25.33
CA ALA A 282 4.92 2.65 24.81
C ALA A 282 5.31 2.86 23.33
N ILE A 283 4.42 3.44 22.51
CA ILE A 283 4.74 3.83 21.12
C ILE A 283 5.91 4.83 21.10
N CYS A 284 5.86 5.86 21.95
CA CYS A 284 6.91 6.88 22.01
C CYS A 284 8.27 6.29 22.42
N GLU A 285 8.28 5.37 23.40
CA GLU A 285 9.50 4.69 23.85
C GLU A 285 10.07 3.73 22.79
N THR A 286 9.21 3.05 22.05
CA THR A 286 9.59 1.98 21.11
C THR A 286 9.94 2.51 19.72
N ALA A 287 9.45 3.70 19.34
CA ALA A 287 9.64 4.31 18.03
C ALA A 287 11.10 4.29 17.50
N PRO A 288 12.15 4.60 18.30
CA PRO A 288 13.53 4.58 17.82
C PRO A 288 14.02 3.20 17.33
N GLN A 289 13.44 2.11 17.85
CA GLN A 289 13.78 0.74 17.44
C GLN A 289 13.27 0.42 16.03
N HIS A 290 12.18 1.08 15.63
CA HIS A 290 11.57 0.99 14.30
C HIS A 290 12.07 2.08 13.35
N GLY A 291 13.07 2.85 13.75
CA GLY A 291 13.61 3.95 12.95
C GLY A 291 12.71 5.18 12.93
N ALA A 292 11.80 5.35 13.88
CA ALA A 292 10.97 6.55 14.02
C ALA A 292 11.33 7.36 15.28
N VAL A 293 10.80 8.57 15.36
CA VAL A 293 10.74 9.34 16.61
C VAL A 293 9.31 9.78 16.81
N ALA A 294 8.72 9.48 17.96
CA ALA A 294 7.33 9.80 18.23
C ALA A 294 7.17 10.67 19.48
N TRP A 295 6.15 11.54 19.46
CA TRP A 295 5.80 12.42 20.57
C TRP A 295 4.31 12.37 20.86
N GLN A 296 3.94 12.15 22.11
CA GLN A 296 2.57 12.30 22.56
C GLN A 296 2.21 13.80 22.67
N LEU A 297 1.15 14.20 21.98
CA LEU A 297 0.64 15.56 21.99
C LEU A 297 -0.44 15.76 23.07
N PRO A 298 -0.52 16.96 23.68
CA PRO A 298 0.33 18.12 23.45
C PRO A 298 1.72 17.97 24.09
N VAL A 299 2.79 18.31 23.36
CA VAL A 299 4.15 18.37 23.94
C VAL A 299 4.28 19.68 24.72
N GLY A 300 4.69 19.62 25.99
CA GLY A 300 4.77 20.78 26.88
C GLY A 300 5.73 21.88 26.41
N GLY A 301 5.25 22.77 25.52
CA GLY A 301 5.91 24.01 25.10
C GLY A 301 7.16 23.86 24.21
N ALA A 302 7.48 22.65 23.74
CA ALA A 302 8.62 22.41 22.86
C ALA A 302 8.20 22.53 21.38
N ASP A 303 8.95 23.32 20.60
CA ASP A 303 8.85 23.31 19.13
C ASP A 303 9.49 22.02 18.61
N ILE A 304 8.64 21.08 18.19
CA ILE A 304 9.05 19.77 17.68
C ILE A 304 9.12 19.74 16.15
N GLY A 305 8.99 20.88 15.45
CA GLY A 305 9.05 20.93 13.98
C GLY A 305 7.96 20.11 13.26
N PRO A 306 8.02 19.98 11.93
CA PRO A 306 7.01 19.26 11.16
C PRO A 306 7.05 17.75 11.43
N MET A 307 5.88 17.14 11.48
CA MET A 307 5.69 15.68 11.58
C MET A 307 5.50 15.07 10.18
N ASP A 308 5.79 13.78 10.03
CA ASP A 308 5.57 13.02 8.80
C ASP A 308 4.22 12.27 8.84
N ALA A 309 3.81 11.82 10.03
CA ALA A 309 2.54 11.14 10.26
C ALA A 309 1.97 11.46 11.65
N ALA A 310 0.66 11.26 11.84
CA ALA A 310 0.02 11.30 13.15
C ALA A 310 -0.69 9.97 13.43
N LEU A 311 -0.77 9.58 14.70
CA LEU A 311 -1.50 8.42 15.21
C LEU A 311 -2.61 8.94 16.11
N LEU A 312 -3.87 8.65 15.78
CA LEU A 312 -5.02 8.93 16.61
C LEU A 312 -5.49 7.63 17.25
N LEU A 313 -5.22 7.44 18.55
CA LEU A 313 -5.67 6.28 19.30
C LEU A 313 -7.13 6.46 19.71
N LEU A 314 -8.03 5.59 19.26
CA LEU A 314 -9.43 5.72 19.64
C LEU A 314 -9.67 5.26 21.10
N PRO A 315 -10.58 5.93 21.84
CA PRO A 315 -11.07 5.45 23.12
C PRO A 315 -11.62 4.04 23.02
N ALA A 316 -11.46 3.24 24.08
CA ALA A 316 -12.09 1.93 24.17
C ALA A 316 -13.63 2.08 24.19
N SER A 317 -14.36 1.13 23.59
CA SER A 317 -15.82 1.19 23.63
C SER A 317 -16.33 0.94 25.05
N THR A 318 -17.33 1.72 25.46
CA THR A 318 -18.04 1.55 26.72
C THR A 318 -19.22 0.58 26.61
N GLY A 319 -19.55 0.16 25.39
CA GLY A 319 -20.77 -0.60 25.06
C GLY A 319 -21.98 0.29 24.75
N ASP A 320 -21.90 1.60 25.00
CA ASP A 320 -22.87 2.58 24.54
C ASP A 320 -22.36 3.25 23.26
N VAL A 321 -22.74 2.66 22.12
CA VAL A 321 -22.30 3.10 20.79
C VAL A 321 -22.65 4.57 20.52
N GLU A 322 -23.81 5.04 20.98
CA GLU A 322 -24.26 6.41 20.74
C GLU A 322 -23.39 7.39 21.53
N ALA A 323 -23.19 7.13 22.83
CA ALA A 323 -22.37 7.97 23.68
C ALA A 323 -20.89 7.98 23.23
N ASP A 324 -20.34 6.83 22.86
CA ASP A 324 -18.95 6.69 22.40
C ASP A 324 -18.71 7.51 21.12
N VAL A 325 -19.63 7.38 20.15
CA VAL A 325 -19.53 8.09 18.86
C VAL A 325 -19.77 9.58 19.05
N ALA A 326 -20.79 9.97 19.80
CA ALA A 326 -21.08 11.38 20.05
C ALA A 326 -19.93 12.05 20.85
N GLY A 327 -19.35 11.38 21.83
CA GLY A 327 -18.24 11.90 22.62
C GLY A 327 -17.01 12.18 21.74
N LEU A 328 -16.54 11.17 21.00
CA LEU A 328 -15.38 11.32 20.13
C LEU A 328 -15.65 12.33 19.01
N LEU A 329 -16.82 12.23 18.37
CA LEU A 329 -17.23 13.11 17.29
C LEU A 329 -17.88 14.42 17.75
N ALA A 330 -17.80 14.80 19.02
CA ALA A 330 -18.12 16.16 19.47
C ALA A 330 -16.90 16.86 20.06
N ASP A 331 -15.89 16.10 20.50
CA ASP A 331 -14.67 16.63 21.08
C ASP A 331 -13.90 17.52 20.08
N SER A 332 -13.93 18.83 20.33
CA SER A 332 -13.25 19.85 19.52
C SER A 332 -11.76 19.96 19.83
N GLY A 333 -11.28 19.37 20.93
CA GLY A 333 -9.90 19.48 21.41
C GLY A 333 -8.90 18.86 20.46
N TRP A 334 -9.10 17.58 20.08
CA TRP A 334 -8.23 16.93 19.09
C TRP A 334 -8.55 17.35 17.65
N ARG A 335 -9.81 17.69 17.37
CA ARG A 335 -10.25 18.13 16.02
C ARG A 335 -9.67 19.45 15.58
N GLY A 336 -9.58 20.43 16.49
CA GLY A 336 -9.02 21.75 16.18
C GLY A 336 -7.55 21.68 15.75
N GLY A 337 -6.82 20.66 16.19
CA GLY A 337 -5.42 20.42 15.82
C GLY A 337 -5.24 19.68 14.50
N LEU A 338 -6.27 19.06 13.91
CA LEU A 338 -6.15 18.24 12.69
C LEU A 338 -5.57 19.00 11.50
N ALA A 339 -5.89 20.29 11.37
CA ALA A 339 -5.39 21.13 10.28
C ALA A 339 -3.89 21.47 10.42
N GLU A 340 -3.31 21.30 11.62
CA GLU A 340 -1.90 21.51 11.91
C GLU A 340 -1.09 20.20 11.83
N LEU A 341 -1.77 19.06 11.63
CA LEU A 341 -1.17 17.74 11.53
C LEU A 341 -0.66 17.44 10.11
N PRO A 342 0.26 16.47 9.98
CA PRO A 342 0.80 16.07 8.69
C PRO A 342 -0.26 15.53 7.73
N ALA A 343 0.13 15.41 6.47
CA ALA A 343 -0.72 14.93 5.38
C ALA A 343 -1.30 13.53 5.61
N THR A 344 -0.76 12.70 6.52
CA THR A 344 -1.31 11.37 6.85
C THR A 344 -1.58 11.20 8.34
N ILE A 345 -2.81 10.84 8.68
CA ILE A 345 -3.26 10.53 10.04
C ILE A 345 -3.75 9.08 10.07
N TRP A 346 -3.14 8.26 10.91
CA TRP A 346 -3.53 6.88 11.16
C TRP A 346 -4.51 6.82 12.33
N VAL A 347 -5.73 6.39 12.06
CA VAL A 347 -6.74 6.09 13.08
C VAL A 347 -6.49 4.67 13.57
N VAL A 348 -6.12 4.55 14.84
CA VAL A 348 -5.83 3.26 15.47
C VAL A 348 -7.08 2.79 16.21
N THR A 349 -7.64 1.67 15.75
CA THR A 349 -8.85 1.06 16.29
C THR A 349 -8.56 -0.28 16.93
N THR A 350 -9.47 -0.73 17.78
CA THR A 350 -9.40 -2.06 18.40
C THR A 350 -10.61 -2.88 17.99
N GLY A 351 -10.41 -3.86 17.10
CA GLY A 351 -11.47 -4.76 16.64
C GLY A 351 -12.60 -4.09 15.87
N ALA A 352 -12.35 -3.03 15.11
CA ALA A 352 -13.38 -2.33 14.32
C ALA A 352 -13.79 -3.08 13.05
N GLU A 353 -12.98 -4.04 12.59
CA GLU A 353 -13.11 -4.65 11.27
C GLU A 353 -13.17 -6.18 11.37
N THR A 354 -13.96 -6.80 10.50
CA THR A 354 -13.97 -8.25 10.28
C THR A 354 -12.84 -8.59 9.30
N VAL A 355 -11.71 -9.10 9.83
CA VAL A 355 -10.51 -9.45 9.04
C VAL A 355 -10.51 -10.96 8.74
N SER A 356 -11.06 -11.75 9.66
CA SER A 356 -11.27 -13.20 9.59
C SER A 356 -12.73 -13.55 9.92
N ASP A 357 -13.16 -14.76 9.55
CA ASP A 357 -14.56 -15.20 9.74
C ASP A 357 -14.99 -15.27 11.21
N ASP A 358 -14.03 -15.33 12.15
CA ASP A 358 -14.27 -15.40 13.59
C ASP A 358 -14.34 -14.01 14.25
N ASP A 359 -14.03 -12.93 13.53
CA ASP A 359 -14.06 -11.57 14.08
C ASP A 359 -15.49 -11.05 14.25
N LEU A 360 -15.83 -10.61 15.46
CA LEU A 360 -17.03 -9.82 15.73
C LEU A 360 -16.62 -8.35 15.91
N PRO A 361 -16.94 -7.46 14.94
CA PRO A 361 -16.47 -6.08 15.00
C PRO A 361 -17.18 -5.28 16.09
N ASP A 362 -16.43 -4.46 16.80
CA ASP A 362 -16.95 -3.50 17.76
C ASP A 362 -17.69 -2.37 17.04
N ALA A 363 -18.98 -2.21 17.37
CA ALA A 363 -19.86 -1.29 16.69
C ALA A 363 -19.48 0.19 16.90
N ALA A 364 -18.98 0.56 18.09
CA ALA A 364 -18.56 1.92 18.37
C ALA A 364 -17.27 2.26 17.62
N GLN A 365 -16.29 1.36 17.61
CA GLN A 365 -15.04 1.51 16.86
C GLN A 365 -15.31 1.64 15.35
N ALA A 366 -16.14 0.76 14.80
CA ALA A 366 -16.54 0.80 13.39
C ALA A 366 -17.24 2.13 13.02
N ALA A 367 -18.17 2.58 13.87
CA ALA A 367 -18.90 3.84 13.66
C ALA A 367 -17.97 5.07 13.76
N ASN A 368 -17.03 5.07 14.71
CA ASN A 368 -16.05 6.13 14.88
C ASN A 368 -15.16 6.29 13.64
N VAL A 369 -14.64 5.18 13.10
CA VAL A 369 -13.85 5.21 11.85
C VAL A 369 -14.66 5.77 10.69
N ALA A 370 -15.93 5.37 10.56
CA ALA A 370 -16.80 5.89 9.51
C ALA A 370 -16.99 7.41 9.64
N GLY A 371 -17.25 7.91 10.85
CA GLY A 371 -17.38 9.34 11.13
C GLY A 371 -16.09 10.11 10.85
N LEU A 372 -14.94 9.55 11.21
CA LEU A 372 -13.62 10.15 10.94
C LEU A 372 -13.34 10.25 9.43
N ARG A 373 -13.69 9.22 8.65
CA ARG A 373 -13.57 9.28 7.18
C ARG A 373 -14.38 10.42 6.57
N CYS A 374 -15.56 10.73 7.11
CA CYS A 374 -16.33 11.90 6.70
C CYS A 374 -15.60 13.21 7.02
N LEU A 375 -15.01 13.33 8.22
CA LEU A 375 -14.23 14.52 8.59
C LEU A 375 -13.01 14.75 7.69
N ALA A 376 -12.35 13.71 7.19
CA ALA A 376 -11.24 13.88 6.24
C ALA A 376 -11.68 14.49 4.92
N ILE A 377 -12.89 14.16 4.43
CA ILE A 377 -13.42 14.75 3.19
C ILE A 377 -13.58 16.27 3.34
N GLU A 378 -13.87 16.76 4.55
CA GLU A 378 -13.98 18.19 4.84
C GLU A 378 -12.61 18.90 4.95
N ASN A 379 -11.51 18.14 5.12
CA ASN A 379 -10.16 18.65 5.33
C ASN A 379 -9.24 18.25 4.16
N ALA A 380 -9.34 18.98 3.05
CA ALA A 380 -8.50 18.79 1.87
C ALA A 380 -7.01 18.76 2.22
N GLY A 381 -6.29 17.75 1.69
CA GLY A 381 -4.87 17.51 1.99
C GLY A 381 -4.58 16.59 3.18
N VAL A 382 -5.61 16.21 3.95
CA VAL A 382 -5.50 15.22 5.04
C VAL A 382 -5.92 13.84 4.53
N ARG A 383 -4.97 12.90 4.52
CA ARG A 383 -5.22 11.47 4.28
C ARG A 383 -5.46 10.77 5.61
N LEU A 384 -6.65 10.21 5.80
CA LEU A 384 -6.87 9.24 6.89
C LEU A 384 -6.52 7.82 6.41
N ALA A 385 -5.61 7.19 7.15
CA ALA A 385 -5.35 5.76 7.09
C ALA A 385 -5.92 5.08 8.35
N GLN A 386 -6.17 3.78 8.28
CA GLN A 386 -6.68 3.01 9.41
C GLN A 386 -5.70 1.90 9.78
N LEU A 387 -5.47 1.73 11.08
CA LEU A 387 -4.81 0.58 11.67
C LEU A 387 -5.77 -0.10 12.65
N ASP A 388 -6.19 -1.32 12.37
CA ASP A 388 -7.05 -2.09 13.26
C ASP A 388 -6.27 -3.17 14.04
N LEU A 389 -6.25 -3.06 15.36
CA LEU A 389 -5.53 -3.93 16.27
C LEU A 389 -6.48 -4.96 16.92
N PRO A 390 -5.96 -6.11 17.37
CA PRO A 390 -6.70 -6.97 18.27
C PRO A 390 -6.73 -6.33 19.68
N ALA A 391 -7.60 -6.84 20.55
CA ALA A 391 -7.56 -6.47 21.97
C ALA A 391 -6.17 -6.78 22.55
N GLY A 392 -5.50 -5.78 23.13
CA GLY A 392 -4.14 -5.91 23.66
C GLY A 392 -3.02 -5.79 22.63
N GLY A 393 -3.26 -5.14 21.48
CA GLY A 393 -2.22 -4.81 20.51
C GLY A 393 -1.05 -4.01 21.12
N SER A 394 0.15 -4.22 20.60
CA SER A 394 1.39 -3.66 21.16
C SER A 394 1.90 -2.42 20.42
N ALA A 395 2.85 -1.70 21.02
CA ALA A 395 3.56 -0.62 20.35
C ALA A 395 4.33 -1.09 19.10
N ASP A 396 4.89 -2.31 19.13
CA ASP A 396 5.57 -2.92 18.00
C ASP A 396 4.61 -3.19 16.83
N ASP A 397 3.38 -3.62 17.12
CA ASP A 397 2.33 -3.82 16.12
C ASP A 397 1.99 -2.49 15.43
N VAL A 398 1.82 -1.42 16.21
CA VAL A 398 1.54 -0.08 15.69
C VAL A 398 2.68 0.43 14.81
N LEU A 399 3.90 0.41 15.33
CA LEU A 399 5.07 0.93 14.62
C LEU A 399 5.38 0.11 13.36
N SER A 400 5.24 -1.21 13.40
CA SER A 400 5.45 -2.06 12.23
C SER A 400 4.44 -1.77 11.11
N ALA A 401 3.18 -1.51 11.47
CA ALA A 401 2.10 -1.26 10.50
C ALA A 401 2.19 0.11 9.83
N VAL A 402 2.45 1.17 10.59
CA VAL A 402 2.49 2.56 10.06
C VAL A 402 3.66 2.79 9.10
N HIS A 403 4.70 1.96 9.19
CA HIS A 403 5.84 2.01 8.28
C HIS A 403 5.61 1.26 6.95
N ILE A 404 4.45 0.65 6.73
CA ILE A 404 4.16 -0.04 5.46
C ILE A 404 3.72 0.99 4.42
N ALA A 405 4.59 1.22 3.45
CA ALA A 405 4.39 2.23 2.42
C ALA A 405 3.18 1.92 1.53
N GLY A 406 2.42 2.97 1.21
CA GLY A 406 1.31 2.90 0.24
C GLY A 406 -0.01 2.39 0.81
N GLU A 407 -0.04 1.85 2.02
CA GLU A 407 -1.25 1.31 2.62
C GLU A 407 -2.13 2.40 3.23
N SER A 408 -3.45 2.25 3.08
CA SER A 408 -4.46 3.14 3.68
C SER A 408 -5.32 2.43 4.74
N ALA A 409 -5.25 1.10 4.80
CA ALA A 409 -5.95 0.31 5.80
C ALA A 409 -5.16 -0.98 6.06
N VAL A 410 -4.70 -1.12 7.30
CA VAL A 410 -3.90 -2.23 7.81
C VAL A 410 -4.62 -2.82 9.01
N ALA A 411 -4.57 -4.13 9.17
CA ALA A 411 -5.04 -4.79 10.37
C ALA A 411 -4.01 -5.82 10.85
N ILE A 412 -3.97 -6.04 12.16
CA ILE A 412 -3.13 -7.05 12.78
C ILE A 412 -4.03 -8.09 13.45
N ARG A 413 -3.79 -9.37 13.17
CA ARG A 413 -4.46 -10.52 13.80
C ARG A 413 -3.43 -11.62 14.01
N ASP A 414 -3.35 -12.16 15.22
CA ASP A 414 -2.39 -13.21 15.60
C ASP A 414 -0.93 -12.91 15.19
N GLY A 415 -0.52 -11.64 15.29
CA GLY A 415 0.80 -11.16 14.88
C GLY A 415 1.04 -11.10 13.36
N ALA A 416 0.04 -11.44 12.55
CA ALA A 416 0.09 -11.31 11.10
C ALA A 416 -0.54 -9.99 10.63
N VAL A 417 0.06 -9.41 9.58
CA VAL A 417 -0.40 -8.16 8.96
C VAL A 417 -1.32 -8.46 7.79
N PHE A 418 -2.45 -7.77 7.74
CA PHE A 418 -3.44 -7.79 6.66
C PHE A 418 -3.63 -6.38 6.10
N VAL A 419 -3.91 -6.30 4.80
CA VAL A 419 -4.16 -5.05 4.10
C VAL A 419 -5.49 -5.12 3.37
N LYS A 420 -6.19 -3.99 3.34
CA LYS A 420 -7.53 -3.89 2.75
C LYS A 420 -7.44 -3.64 1.25
N ARG A 421 -8.18 -4.40 0.43
CA ARG A 421 -8.22 -4.26 -1.04
C ARG A 421 -9.63 -4.35 -1.57
N LEU A 422 -9.87 -3.82 -2.76
CA LEU A 422 -11.10 -4.06 -3.52
C LEU A 422 -10.88 -5.27 -4.43
N ALA A 423 -11.74 -6.28 -4.33
CA ALA A 423 -11.70 -7.48 -5.16
C ALA A 423 -13.04 -7.69 -5.87
N PRO A 424 -13.05 -8.21 -7.11
CA PRO A 424 -14.27 -8.51 -7.83
C PRO A 424 -15.01 -9.71 -7.22
N VAL A 425 -16.32 -9.57 -7.08
CA VAL A 425 -17.20 -10.65 -6.65
C VAL A 425 -17.70 -11.41 -7.88
N GLU A 426 -17.38 -12.70 -7.99
CA GLU A 426 -17.78 -13.52 -9.15
C GLU A 426 -19.29 -13.75 -9.24
N ASN A 427 -19.98 -13.80 -8.10
CA ASN A 427 -21.44 -13.96 -8.01
C ASN A 427 -21.98 -13.10 -6.86
N PRO A 428 -22.25 -11.80 -7.08
CA PRO A 428 -22.75 -10.93 -6.03
C PRO A 428 -24.17 -11.35 -5.63
N VAL A 429 -24.30 -12.03 -4.49
CA VAL A 429 -25.59 -12.26 -3.85
C VAL A 429 -25.82 -11.11 -2.89
N ALA A 430 -26.31 -9.98 -3.40
CA ALA A 430 -26.83 -8.95 -2.51
C ALA A 430 -28.20 -9.41 -2.01
N GLU A 431 -28.34 -9.67 -0.71
CA GLU A 431 -29.66 -9.79 -0.11
C GLU A 431 -30.42 -8.48 -0.37
N ALA A 432 -31.62 -8.59 -0.94
CA ALA A 432 -32.46 -7.42 -1.15
C ALA A 432 -32.80 -6.82 0.24
N PRO A 433 -32.57 -5.52 0.45
CA PRO A 433 -32.85 -4.90 1.74
C PRO A 433 -34.36 -4.98 2.05
N ASP A 434 -34.71 -5.07 3.32
CA ASP A 434 -36.11 -4.96 3.74
C ASP A 434 -36.60 -3.53 3.49
N LEU A 435 -37.57 -3.39 2.59
CA LEU A 435 -38.18 -2.11 2.20
C LEU A 435 -39.55 -1.87 2.89
N SER A 436 -39.84 -2.57 3.98
CA SER A 436 -41.10 -2.39 4.72
C SER A 436 -41.35 -0.94 5.16
N HIS A 437 -40.32 -0.24 5.64
CA HIS A 437 -40.40 1.19 5.95
C HIS A 437 -39.04 1.86 5.71
N VAL A 438 -38.98 2.69 4.67
CA VAL A 438 -37.78 3.43 4.27
C VAL A 438 -37.86 4.86 4.81
N VAL A 439 -36.89 5.28 5.62
CA VAL A 439 -36.75 6.67 6.05
C VAL A 439 -35.62 7.33 5.27
N ILE A 440 -35.88 8.48 4.66
CA ILE A 440 -34.90 9.21 3.86
C ILE A 440 -34.65 10.58 4.49
N THR A 441 -33.44 10.81 5.01
CA THR A 441 -33.01 12.13 5.49
C THR A 441 -32.64 13.03 4.31
N GLY A 442 -32.92 14.33 4.41
CA GLY A 442 -32.83 15.21 3.23
C GLY A 442 -33.82 14.81 2.13
N GLY A 443 -34.89 14.08 2.49
CA GLY A 443 -35.75 13.35 1.56
C GLY A 443 -36.50 14.22 0.55
N THR A 444 -36.64 15.52 0.82
CA THR A 444 -37.27 16.48 -0.10
C THR A 444 -36.29 17.10 -1.11
N GLY A 445 -35.00 16.78 -1.02
CA GLY A 445 -33.98 17.18 -2.00
C GLY A 445 -34.06 16.35 -3.29
N GLN A 446 -33.29 16.74 -4.31
CA GLN A 446 -33.31 16.06 -5.62
C GLN A 446 -32.98 14.56 -5.50
N ILE A 447 -31.90 14.22 -4.80
CA ILE A 447 -31.48 12.82 -4.59
C ILE A 447 -32.49 12.07 -3.74
N GLY A 448 -32.97 12.66 -2.66
CA GLY A 448 -33.98 12.05 -1.78
C GLY A 448 -35.26 11.66 -2.53
N LEU A 449 -35.77 12.53 -3.41
CA LEU A 449 -36.96 12.25 -4.21
C LEU A 449 -36.72 11.17 -5.29
N VAL A 450 -35.53 11.14 -5.89
CA VAL A 450 -35.14 10.09 -6.85
C VAL A 450 -35.03 8.73 -6.14
N MET A 451 -34.42 8.71 -4.95
CA MET A 451 -34.34 7.51 -4.10
C MET A 451 -35.73 7.04 -3.68
N ALA A 452 -36.61 7.96 -3.28
CA ALA A 452 -38.00 7.63 -2.93
C ALA A 452 -38.74 6.97 -4.11
N GLU A 453 -38.61 7.51 -5.33
CA GLU A 453 -39.20 6.89 -6.52
C GLU A 453 -38.56 5.53 -6.84
N ARG A 454 -37.27 5.36 -6.58
CA ARG A 454 -36.57 4.08 -6.76
C ARG A 454 -37.07 3.03 -5.77
N PHE A 455 -37.08 3.31 -4.47
CA PHE A 455 -37.54 2.37 -3.45
C PHE A 455 -39.02 2.04 -3.61
N ALA A 456 -39.85 3.01 -4.00
CA ALA A 456 -41.25 2.75 -4.32
C ALA A 456 -41.41 1.78 -5.50
N ARG A 457 -40.59 1.91 -6.54
CA ARG A 457 -40.53 0.95 -7.66
C ARG A 457 -40.07 -0.43 -7.22
N ASP A 458 -39.09 -0.48 -6.32
CA ASP A 458 -38.48 -1.72 -5.84
C ASP A 458 -39.33 -2.42 -4.76
N GLY A 459 -40.50 -1.86 -4.41
CA GLY A 459 -41.52 -2.51 -3.58
C GLY A 459 -41.62 -2.01 -2.14
N ALA A 460 -41.11 -0.82 -1.83
CA ALA A 460 -41.25 -0.24 -0.50
C ALA A 460 -42.73 -0.07 -0.11
N ARG A 461 -43.10 -0.35 1.14
CA ARG A 461 -44.50 -0.21 1.59
C ARG A 461 -44.81 1.18 2.13
N ARG A 462 -43.84 1.75 2.85
CA ARG A 462 -43.90 3.09 3.41
C ARG A 462 -42.57 3.81 3.19
N ILE A 463 -42.63 5.09 2.84
CA ILE A 463 -41.48 5.97 2.70
C ILE A 463 -41.73 7.25 3.50
N THR A 464 -40.88 7.53 4.50
CA THR A 464 -40.93 8.79 5.25
C THR A 464 -39.75 9.67 4.86
N LEU A 465 -40.04 10.84 4.29
CA LEU A 465 -39.07 11.85 3.87
C LEU A 465 -38.88 12.87 5.00
N LEU A 466 -37.71 12.88 5.62
CA LEU A 466 -37.36 13.86 6.64
C LEU A 466 -36.77 15.12 5.99
N SER A 467 -37.27 16.29 6.39
CA SER A 467 -36.82 17.58 5.87
C SER A 467 -36.96 18.70 6.89
N ARG A 468 -35.96 19.59 6.99
CA ARG A 468 -35.99 20.73 7.92
C ARG A 468 -37.18 21.66 7.70
N SER A 469 -37.58 21.85 6.45
CA SER A 469 -38.70 22.74 6.06
C SER A 469 -40.03 22.02 5.85
N GLY A 470 -40.03 20.68 5.87
CA GLY A 470 -41.20 19.88 5.48
C GLY A 470 -41.46 19.84 3.96
N GLY A 471 -40.53 20.36 3.13
CA GLY A 471 -40.61 20.33 1.67
C GLY A 471 -41.56 21.35 1.05
N GLY A 472 -41.10 22.05 0.02
CA GLY A 472 -41.93 22.97 -0.77
C GLY A 472 -42.92 22.25 -1.69
N GLU A 473 -43.81 23.02 -2.34
CA GLU A 473 -44.84 22.51 -3.27
C GLU A 473 -44.29 21.50 -4.31
N PRO A 474 -43.11 21.67 -4.92
CA PRO A 474 -42.57 20.70 -5.87
C PRO A 474 -42.24 19.33 -5.27
N ALA A 475 -41.77 19.29 -4.02
CA ALA A 475 -41.46 18.05 -3.31
C ALA A 475 -42.74 17.31 -2.94
N GLN A 476 -43.75 18.03 -2.44
CA GLN A 476 -45.08 17.47 -2.14
C GLN A 476 -45.75 16.88 -3.38
N ARG A 477 -45.71 17.59 -4.52
CA ARG A 477 -46.22 17.06 -5.80
C ARG A 477 -45.50 15.80 -6.24
N THR A 478 -44.19 15.72 -6.02
CA THR A 478 -43.40 14.52 -6.37
C THR A 478 -43.71 13.35 -5.46
N ALA A 479 -43.77 13.57 -4.14
CA ALA A 479 -44.16 12.55 -3.17
C ALA A 479 -45.56 11.98 -3.47
N ALA A 480 -46.55 12.85 -3.75
CA ALA A 480 -47.89 12.42 -4.13
C ALA A 480 -47.91 11.64 -5.45
N ARG A 481 -47.10 12.04 -6.44
CA ARG A 481 -46.94 11.29 -7.70
C ARG A 481 -46.38 9.89 -7.46
N VAL A 482 -45.35 9.76 -6.63
CA VAL A 482 -44.74 8.48 -6.28
C VAL A 482 -45.74 7.59 -5.53
N ALA A 483 -46.41 8.13 -4.51
CA ALA A 483 -47.45 7.42 -3.76
C ALA A 483 -48.55 6.87 -4.67
N ASN A 484 -49.12 7.71 -5.54
CA ASN A 484 -50.20 7.32 -6.45
C ASN A 484 -49.74 6.33 -7.52
N ARG A 485 -48.52 6.47 -8.03
CA ARG A 485 -48.01 5.62 -9.12
C ARG A 485 -47.70 4.20 -8.67
N PHE A 486 -47.16 4.04 -7.46
CA PHE A 486 -46.67 2.76 -6.97
C PHE A 486 -47.53 2.17 -5.84
N GLY A 487 -48.54 2.90 -5.35
CA GLY A 487 -49.40 2.45 -4.25
C GLY A 487 -48.68 2.41 -2.90
N VAL A 488 -47.73 3.32 -2.68
CA VAL A 488 -46.87 3.41 -1.49
C VAL A 488 -47.36 4.53 -0.56
N ASP A 489 -47.30 4.30 0.75
CA ASP A 489 -47.54 5.33 1.75
C ASP A 489 -46.32 6.27 1.83
N VAL A 490 -46.42 7.49 1.29
CA VAL A 490 -45.33 8.48 1.31
C VAL A 490 -45.69 9.64 2.22
N GLU A 491 -44.94 9.80 3.30
CA GLU A 491 -45.10 10.88 4.28
C GLU A 491 -43.90 11.84 4.21
N ILE A 492 -44.15 13.14 4.23
CA ILE A 492 -43.08 14.13 4.48
C ILE A 492 -43.21 14.61 5.91
N ARG A 493 -42.15 14.46 6.70
CA ARG A 493 -42.11 14.87 8.11
C ARG A 493 -41.06 15.95 8.31
N ARG A 494 -41.44 16.98 9.07
CA ARG A 494 -40.51 18.05 9.44
C ARG A 494 -39.57 17.53 10.52
N CYS A 495 -38.27 17.57 10.25
CA CYS A 495 -37.24 17.19 11.20
C CYS A 495 -35.96 17.95 10.87
N ASP A 496 -35.40 18.66 11.85
CA ASP A 496 -34.04 19.19 11.75
C ASP A 496 -33.08 18.18 12.36
N LEU A 497 -32.18 17.61 11.54
CA LEU A 497 -31.23 16.58 11.99
C LEU A 497 -30.14 17.15 12.90
N THR A 498 -29.97 18.48 12.94
CA THR A 498 -29.01 19.14 13.83
C THR A 498 -29.58 19.46 15.20
N ASP A 499 -30.85 19.13 15.46
CA ASP A 499 -31.54 19.33 16.74
C ASP A 499 -32.00 17.99 17.29
N GLU A 500 -31.34 17.54 18.36
CA GLU A 500 -31.63 16.29 19.07
C GLU A 500 -33.11 16.19 19.48
N THR A 501 -33.71 17.30 19.93
CA THR A 501 -35.12 17.31 20.34
C THR A 501 -36.04 17.10 19.14
N SER A 502 -35.70 17.69 17.98
CA SER A 502 -36.44 17.49 16.73
C SER A 502 -36.33 16.04 16.25
N VAL A 503 -35.16 15.40 16.37
CA VAL A 503 -34.96 14.01 15.96
C VAL A 503 -35.73 13.07 16.89
N ALA A 504 -35.63 13.26 18.20
CA ALA A 504 -36.36 12.48 19.19
C ALA A 504 -37.88 12.56 18.97
N ALA A 505 -38.42 13.76 18.73
CA ALA A 505 -39.82 13.95 18.42
C ALA A 505 -40.23 13.30 17.10
N ALA A 506 -39.40 13.41 16.06
CA ALA A 506 -39.68 12.78 14.77
C ALA A 506 -39.66 11.24 14.87
N ALA A 507 -38.76 10.68 15.68
CA ALA A 507 -38.57 9.25 15.87
C ALA A 507 -39.63 8.59 16.77
N ALA A 508 -40.14 9.29 17.78
CA ALA A 508 -41.13 8.77 18.72
C ALA A 508 -42.40 8.21 18.03
N ASP A 509 -42.79 8.84 16.91
CA ASP A 509 -43.98 8.47 16.13
C ASP A 509 -43.64 7.71 14.82
N LEU A 510 -42.43 7.16 14.67
CA LEU A 510 -42.08 6.31 13.52
C LEU A 510 -42.46 4.86 13.79
N LEU A 511 -43.04 4.22 12.76
CA LEU A 511 -43.08 2.77 12.69
C LEU A 511 -41.64 2.23 12.61
N PRO A 512 -41.39 0.96 13.02
CA PRO A 512 -40.09 0.33 12.89
C PRO A 512 -39.49 0.56 11.50
N VAL A 513 -38.31 1.15 11.46
CA VAL A 513 -37.62 1.51 10.22
C VAL A 513 -36.81 0.30 9.77
N SER A 514 -37.02 -0.15 8.54
CA SER A 514 -36.26 -1.26 7.96
C SER A 514 -35.05 -0.79 7.16
N LEU A 515 -35.09 0.45 6.65
CA LEU A 515 -33.99 1.06 5.93
C LEU A 515 -33.92 2.57 6.20
N LEU A 516 -32.76 3.06 6.63
CA LEU A 516 -32.47 4.50 6.76
C LEU A 516 -31.50 4.93 5.66
N VAL A 517 -31.84 5.98 4.93
CA VAL A 517 -31.03 6.52 3.83
C VAL A 517 -30.69 7.97 4.13
N HIS A 518 -29.40 8.29 4.14
CA HIS A 518 -28.94 9.66 4.28
C HIS A 518 -28.76 10.32 2.92
N ALA A 519 -29.66 11.23 2.55
CA ALA A 519 -29.61 11.99 1.29
C ALA A 519 -29.52 13.51 1.51
N ALA A 520 -29.21 13.93 2.74
CA ALA A 520 -28.83 15.31 3.01
C ALA A 520 -27.40 15.54 2.50
N LEU A 521 -27.23 16.58 1.69
CA LEU A 521 -25.94 16.96 1.10
C LEU A 521 -25.83 18.48 1.19
N ASP A 522 -24.64 18.96 1.58
CA ASP A 522 -24.24 20.34 1.38
C ASP A 522 -23.25 20.38 0.20
N TYR A 523 -23.53 21.21 -0.80
CA TYR A 523 -22.66 21.31 -1.97
C TYR A 523 -21.52 22.26 -1.65
N VAL A 524 -20.34 21.71 -1.40
CA VAL A 524 -19.11 22.50 -1.40
C VAL A 524 -18.52 22.42 -2.81
N ASP A 525 -18.63 23.49 -3.59
CA ASP A 525 -17.97 23.59 -4.89
C ASP A 525 -16.48 23.82 -4.66
N ARG A 526 -15.66 22.79 -4.92
CA ARG A 526 -14.20 22.88 -4.90
C ARG A 526 -13.60 22.31 -6.18
N PRO A 527 -12.56 22.94 -6.74
CA PRO A 527 -11.82 22.39 -7.88
C PRO A 527 -11.27 21.00 -7.58
N LEU A 528 -11.30 20.09 -8.57
CA LEU A 528 -10.79 18.72 -8.42
C LEU A 528 -9.32 18.68 -7.93
N ALA A 529 -8.49 19.64 -8.36
CA ALA A 529 -7.10 19.75 -7.93
C ALA A 529 -6.94 20.04 -6.42
N GLU A 530 -7.93 20.66 -5.78
CA GLU A 530 -7.95 20.87 -4.33
C GLU A 530 -8.48 19.63 -3.58
N ILE A 531 -9.20 18.74 -4.26
CA ILE A 531 -9.77 17.51 -3.69
C ILE A 531 -8.77 16.35 -3.77
N THR A 532 -7.99 16.26 -4.85
CA THR A 532 -7.12 15.11 -5.09
C THR A 532 -5.71 15.23 -4.52
N GLY A 533 -5.34 16.40 -3.98
CA GLY A 533 -3.97 16.68 -3.54
C GLY A 533 -3.03 16.99 -4.70
#